data_AF-A0A963J289-F1
#
_entry.id   AF-A0A963J289-F1
#
_cell.length_a   1.000
_cell.length_b   1.000
_cell.length_c   1.000
_cell.angle_alpha   90.00
_cell.angle_beta   90.00
_cell.angle_gamma   90.00
#
_symmetry.space_group_name_H-M   'P 1'
#
loop_
_entity.id
_entity.type
_entity.pdbx_description
1 polymer ?
#
loop_
_entity_poly.entity_id
_entity_poly.type
_entity_poly.pdbx_seq_one_letter_code
_entity_poly.pdbx_strand_id
1 'polypeptide(L)' 'GNSIGQDRRFLARYMPRLEAFFHYRNVDVSTLKELAKRWKPEAYSSFKKAQKHTALADVHESIEELAHYRTN' A
#
# COMPACT_ATOMS: atom_id res chain seq x y z
N GLY A 1 0.07 -2.53 -2.33
CA GLY A 1 0.67 -2.47 -0.97
C GLY A 1 0.97 -1.03 -0.62
N ASN A 2 1.46 -0.76 0.59
CA ASN A 2 1.95 0.56 0.99
C ASN A 2 3.44 0.70 0.68
N SER A 3 3.84 1.82 0.06
CA SER A 3 5.25 2.10 -0.25
C SER A 3 5.92 0.95 -1.04
N ILE A 4 5.13 0.29 -1.89
CA ILE A 4 5.42 -1.02 -2.50
C ILE A 4 6.64 -0.98 -3.44
N GLY A 5 7.03 0.21 -3.91
CA GLY A 5 8.25 0.39 -4.69
C GLY A 5 9.50 -0.07 -3.93
N GLN A 6 9.53 0.06 -2.61
CA GLN A 6 10.65 -0.41 -1.80
C GLN A 6 10.73 -1.93 -1.81
N ASP A 7 9.61 -2.63 -1.58
CA ASP A 7 9.56 -4.09 -1.63
C ASP A 7 9.94 -4.62 -3.02
N ARG A 8 9.46 -3.94 -4.09
CA ARG A 8 9.79 -4.31 -5.46
C ARG A 8 11.30 -4.24 -5.74
N ARG A 9 12.04 -3.29 -5.14
CA ARG A 9 13.51 -3.22 -5.26
C ARG A 9 14.18 -4.44 -4.62
N PHE A 10 13.66 -4.92 -3.49
CA PHE A 10 14.16 -6.15 -2.88
C PHE A 10 13.86 -7.37 -3.75
N LEU A 11 12.66 -7.46 -4.32
CA LEU A 11 12.30 -8.54 -5.24
C LEU A 11 13.20 -8.53 -6.48
N ALA A 12 13.43 -7.37 -7.10
CA ALA A 12 14.30 -7.26 -8.27
C ALA A 12 15.74 -7.72 -7.99
N ARG A 13 16.26 -7.45 -6.78
CA ARG A 13 17.63 -7.81 -6.40
C ARG A 13 17.77 -9.26 -5.94
N TYR A 14 16.83 -9.76 -5.14
CA TYR A 14 16.99 -11.02 -4.41
C TYR A 14 16.02 -12.12 -4.87
N MET A 15 14.93 -11.78 -5.56
CA MET A 15 13.90 -12.72 -6.01
C MET A 15 13.38 -12.39 -7.43
N PRO A 16 14.27 -12.35 -8.46
CA PRO A 16 13.91 -11.85 -9.80
C PRO A 16 12.83 -12.68 -10.50
N ARG A 17 12.76 -14.00 -10.23
CA ARG A 17 11.69 -14.86 -10.76
C ARG A 17 10.30 -14.45 -10.23
N LEU A 18 10.23 -14.01 -8.97
CA LEU A 18 8.98 -13.54 -8.37
C LEU A 18 8.67 -12.11 -8.82
N GLU A 19 9.68 -11.24 -8.97
CA GLU A 19 9.48 -9.90 -9.53
C GLU A 19 8.87 -9.96 -10.94
N ALA A 20 9.41 -10.83 -11.80
CA ALA A 20 8.95 -11.02 -13.17
C ALA A 20 7.54 -11.64 -13.28
N PHE A 21 7.01 -12.22 -12.20
CA PHE A 21 5.62 -12.69 -12.16
C PHE A 21 4.62 -11.52 -12.11
N PHE A 22 5.02 -10.37 -11.53
CA PHE A 22 4.16 -9.20 -11.44
C PHE A 22 4.26 -8.33 -12.69
N HIS A 23 3.13 -7.76 -13.11
CA HIS A 23 3.11 -6.72 -14.13
C HIS A 23 3.97 -5.50 -13.70
N TYR A 24 4.48 -4.71 -14.67
CA TYR A 24 5.40 -3.62 -14.39
C TYR A 24 4.82 -2.48 -13.54
N ARG A 25 3.48 -2.33 -13.54
CA ARG A 25 2.77 -1.29 -12.77
C ARG A 25 2.64 -1.66 -11.30
N ASN A 26 2.66 -0.64 -10.45
CA ASN A 26 2.39 -0.74 -9.03
C ASN A 26 1.08 -0.04 -8.68
N VAL A 27 0.33 -0.63 -7.75
CA VAL A 27 -0.75 0.07 -7.04
C VAL A 27 -0.25 0.33 -5.62
N ASP A 28 0.18 1.58 -5.38
CA ASP A 28 0.73 2.03 -4.11
C ASP A 28 -0.33 2.81 -3.32
N VAL A 29 -0.79 2.22 -2.22
CA VAL A 29 -1.82 2.79 -1.35
C VAL A 29 -1.30 4.04 -0.63
N SER A 30 0.01 4.14 -0.39
CA SER A 30 0.62 5.33 0.20
C SER A 30 0.49 6.55 -0.70
N THR A 31 0.40 6.37 -2.03
CA THR A 31 0.10 7.47 -2.96
C THR A 31 -1.28 8.06 -2.68
N LEU A 32 -2.30 7.21 -2.53
CA LEU A 32 -3.66 7.67 -2.21
C LEU A 32 -3.73 8.31 -0.83
N LYS A 33 -3.02 7.76 0.16
CA LYS A 33 -2.90 8.36 1.49
C LYS A 33 -2.36 9.79 1.44
N GLU A 34 -1.28 10.03 0.70
CA GLU A 34 -0.69 11.36 0.59
C GLU A 34 -1.58 12.35 -0.19
N LEU A 35 -2.31 11.87 -1.21
CA LEU A 35 -3.30 12.67 -1.92
C LEU A 35 -4.50 13.01 -1.01
N ALA A 36 -5.07 12.02 -0.32
CA ALA A 36 -6.17 12.21 0.63
C ALA A 36 -5.79 13.21 1.72
N LYS A 37 -4.59 13.11 2.29
CA LYS A 37 -4.09 14.07 3.29
C LYS A 37 -4.11 15.52 2.81
N ARG A 38 -3.92 15.77 1.50
CA ARG A 38 -3.85 17.13 0.92
C ARG A 38 -5.17 17.61 0.35
N TRP A 39 -5.93 16.72 -0.28
CA TRP A 39 -7.12 17.07 -1.07
C TRP A 39 -8.42 16.75 -0.34
N LYS A 40 -8.42 15.76 0.56
CA LYS A 40 -9.59 15.37 1.36
C LYS A 40 -9.17 14.88 2.76
N PRO A 41 -8.73 15.79 3.66
CA PRO A 41 -8.18 15.41 4.97
C PRO A 41 -9.14 14.58 5.85
N GLU A 42 -10.46 14.72 5.64
CA GLU A 42 -11.51 13.94 6.31
C GLU A 42 -11.47 12.45 5.95
N ALA A 43 -11.18 12.12 4.68
CA ALA A 43 -10.99 10.74 4.24
C ALA A 43 -9.70 10.13 4.82
N TYR A 44 -8.68 10.97 5.04
CA TYR A 44 -7.45 10.55 5.70
C TYR A 44 -7.66 10.27 7.20
N SER A 45 -8.35 11.16 7.92
CA SER A 45 -8.52 11.06 9.38
C SER A 45 -9.49 9.97 9.82
N SER A 46 -10.38 9.53 8.93
CA SER A 46 -11.36 8.47 9.18
C SER A 46 -10.76 7.05 9.14
N PHE A 47 -9.52 6.89 8.70
CA PHE A 47 -8.83 5.60 8.68
C PHE A 47 -7.77 5.51 9.78
N LYS A 48 -7.80 4.44 10.59
CA LYS A 48 -6.80 4.16 11.65
C LYS A 48 -6.18 2.79 11.45
N LYS A 49 -4.85 2.74 11.36
CA LYS A 49 -4.08 1.49 11.28
C LYS A 49 -3.92 0.85 12.65
N ALA A 50 -3.97 -0.48 12.71
CA ALA A 50 -3.73 -1.24 13.93
C ALA A 50 -2.24 -1.50 14.19
N GLN A 51 -1.38 -1.38 13.16
CA GLN A 51 0.09 -1.44 13.25
C GLN A 51 0.61 -2.71 13.93
N LYS A 52 0.13 -3.88 13.49
CA LYS A 52 0.52 -5.17 14.10
C LYS A 52 1.90 -5.70 13.66
N HIS A 53 2.58 -5.03 12.73
CA HIS A 53 3.97 -5.31 12.31
C HIS A 53 4.27 -6.77 11.91
N THR A 54 3.27 -7.46 11.37
CA THR A 54 3.47 -8.76 10.72
C THR A 54 3.16 -8.60 9.24
N ALA A 55 3.92 -9.26 8.37
CA ALA A 55 3.74 -9.11 6.92
C ALA A 55 2.29 -9.40 6.48
N LEU A 56 1.66 -10.42 7.06
CA LEU A 56 0.27 -10.76 6.75
C LEU A 56 -0.71 -9.66 7.21
N ALA A 57 -0.57 -9.17 8.44
CA ALA A 57 -1.44 -8.10 8.94
C ALA A 57 -1.24 -6.80 8.14
N ASP A 58 0.00 -6.45 7.79
CA ASP A 58 0.30 -5.25 7.02
C ASP A 58 -0.29 -5.31 5.60
N VAL A 59 -0.34 -6.49 4.97
CA VAL A 59 -1.04 -6.70 3.69
C VAL A 59 -2.54 -6.52 3.86
N HIS A 60 -3.16 -7.10 4.88
CA HIS A 60 -4.59 -6.92 5.15
C HIS A 60 -4.93 -5.45 5.43
N GLU A 61 -4.16 -4.76 6.27
CA GLU A 61 -4.33 -3.34 6.55
C GLU A 61 -4.17 -2.49 5.27
N SER A 62 -3.26 -2.85 4.36
CA SER A 62 -3.10 -2.16 3.07
C SER A 62 -4.36 -2.30 2.19
N ILE A 63 -4.99 -3.48 2.20
CA ILE A 63 -6.21 -3.76 1.42
C ILE A 63 -7.39 -2.99 2.01
N GLU A 64 -7.53 -2.99 3.33
CA GLU A 64 -8.58 -2.24 4.04
C GLU A 64 -8.43 -0.72 3.82
N GLU A 65 -7.20 -0.19 3.86
CA GLU A 65 -6.90 1.22 3.58
C GLU A 65 -7.31 1.61 2.15
N LEU A 66 -7.00 0.76 1.17
CA LEU A 66 -7.41 0.99 -0.21
C LEU A 66 -8.93 0.93 -0.39
N ALA A 67 -9.60 -0.02 0.29
CA ALA A 67 -11.05 -0.13 0.27
C ALA A 67 -11.70 1.13 0.86
N HIS A 68 -11.15 1.66 1.96
CA HIS A 68 -11.59 2.91 2.57
C HIS A 68 -11.48 4.10 1.62
N TYR A 69 -10.34 4.29 0.94
CA TYR A 69 -10.16 5.37 -0.03
C TYR A 69 -11.00 5.21 -1.30
N ARG A 70 -11.51 4.01 -1.59
CA ARG A 70 -12.41 3.80 -2.72
C ARG A 70 -13.83 4.26 -2.43
N THR A 71 -14.27 4.17 -1.17
CA THR A 71 -15.65 4.49 -0.77
C THR A 71 -15.83 5.92 -0.24
N ASN A 72 -14.73 6.64 -0.02
CA ASN A 72 -14.71 7.99 0.56
C ASN A 72 -13.93 8.94 -0.34
#